data_AF-A0A538TGI1-F1
#
_entry.id   AF-A0A538TGI1-F1
#
_cell.length_a   1.000
_cell.length_b   1.000
_cell.length_c   1.000
_cell.angle_alpha   90.00
_cell.angle_beta   90.00
_cell.angle_gamma   90.00
#
_symmetry.space_group_name_H-M   'P 1'
#
loop_
_entity.id
_entity.type
_entity.pdbx_description
1 polymer ?
#
loop_
_entity_poly.entity_id
_entity_poly.type
_entity_poly.pdbx_seq_one_letter_code
_entity_poly.pdbx_strand_id
1 'polypeptide(L)' 'MSQLHVERIIGVLATDEGLRRRFKMNPTAALKELAERGIELTSFELASLACLDPQKLERFARAIDERLQKIELRKRGEE' A
#
# COMPACT_ATOMS: atom_id res chain seq x y z
N MET A 1 -0.32 4.78 19.40
CA MET A 1 -1.15 3.83 18.63
C MET A 1 -2.19 4.65 17.90
N SER A 2 -1.90 5.03 16.67
CA SER A 2 -2.79 5.87 15.87
C SER A 2 -3.50 4.93 14.89
N GLN A 3 -4.72 4.50 15.22
CA GLN A 3 -5.59 3.74 14.31
C GLN A 3 -5.64 4.38 12.90
N LEU A 4 -5.55 5.71 12.86
CA LEU A 4 -5.45 6.52 11.65
C LEU A 4 -4.26 6.14 10.74
N HIS A 5 -3.09 5.78 11.29
CA HIS A 5 -1.93 5.38 10.47
C HIS A 5 -2.14 4.02 9.81
N VAL A 6 -2.70 3.07 10.56
CA VAL A 6 -3.02 1.73 10.06
C VAL A 6 -4.08 1.80 8.97
N GLU A 7 -5.17 2.52 9.21
CA GLU A 7 -6.24 2.74 8.23
C GLU A 7 -5.70 3.40 6.96
N ARG A 8 -4.83 4.40 7.11
CA ARG A 8 -4.21 5.07 5.97
C ARG A 8 -3.37 4.12 5.15
N ILE A 9 -2.55 3.26 5.78
CA ILE A 9 -1.73 2.28 5.04
C ILE A 9 -2.59 1.27 4.31
N ILE A 10 -3.62 0.73 4.96
CA ILE A 10 -4.54 -0.21 4.31
C ILE A 10 -5.21 0.47 3.10
N GLY A 11 -5.63 1.72 3.25
CA GLY A 11 -6.17 2.53 2.16
C GLY A 11 -5.16 2.72 1.02
N VAL A 12 -3.89 3.03 1.32
CA VAL A 12 -2.84 3.17 0.31
C VAL A 12 -2.54 1.82 -0.36
N LEU A 13 -2.43 0.71 0.37
CA LEU A 13 -2.20 -0.62 -0.21
C LEU A 13 -3.34 -1.07 -1.12
N ALA A 14 -4.58 -0.69 -0.78
CA ALA A 14 -5.75 -1.01 -1.58
C ALA A 14 -5.86 -0.17 -2.85
N THR A 15 -5.44 1.10 -2.80
CA THR A 15 -5.60 2.05 -3.91
C THR A 15 -4.35 2.19 -4.77
N ASP A 16 -3.14 2.10 -4.23
CA ASP A 16 -1.89 2.27 -4.96
C ASP A 16 -1.42 0.94 -5.57
N GLU A 17 -1.58 0.80 -6.88
CA GLU A 17 -1.22 -0.41 -7.58
C GLU A 17 0.29 -0.66 -7.58
N GLY A 18 1.10 0.40 -7.72
CA GLY A 18 2.56 0.28 -7.71
C GLY A 18 3.06 -0.24 -6.37
N LEU A 19 2.54 0.33 -5.28
CA LEU A 19 2.83 -0.12 -3.92
C LEU A 19 2.33 -1.54 -3.69
N ARG A 20 1.12 -1.90 -4.14
CA ARG A 20 0.58 -3.26 -3.98
C ARG A 20 1.44 -4.30 -4.69
N ARG A 21 1.95 -3.98 -5.89
CA ARG A 21 2.91 -4.84 -6.61
C ARG A 21 4.23 -4.99 -5.84
N ARG A 22 4.78 -3.89 -5.31
CA ARG A 22 6.00 -3.94 -4.45
C ARG A 22 5.76 -4.75 -3.17
N PHE A 23 4.63 -4.54 -2.52
CA PHE A 23 4.21 -5.26 -1.33
C PHE A 23 4.12 -6.77 -1.58
N LYS A 24 3.57 -7.20 -2.72
CA LYS A 24 3.52 -8.61 -3.10
C LYS A 24 4.90 -9.25 -3.25
N MET A 25 5.91 -8.50 -3.68
CA MET A 25 7.29 -9.00 -3.82
C MET A 25 8.03 -9.00 -2.48
N ASN A 26 7.89 -7.92 -1.70
CA ASN A 26 8.54 -7.77 -0.41
C ASN A 26 7.71 -6.85 0.50
N PRO A 27 6.81 -7.41 1.34
CA PRO A 27 5.92 -6.65 2.22
C PRO A 27 6.68 -5.71 3.16
N THR A 28 7.74 -6.23 3.78
CA THR A 28 8.56 -5.50 4.75
C THR A 28 9.25 -4.31 4.11
N ALA A 29 9.84 -4.47 2.91
CA ALA A 29 10.49 -3.37 2.21
C ALA A 29 9.47 -2.30 1.78
N ALA A 30 8.32 -2.71 1.23
CA ALA A 30 7.27 -1.78 0.81
C ALA A 30 6.69 -0.96 1.98
N LEU A 31 6.55 -1.55 3.16
CA LEU A 31 6.10 -0.84 4.36
C LEU A 31 7.17 0.10 4.92
N LYS A 32 8.46 -0.25 4.82
CA LYS A 32 9.56 0.66 5.20
C LYS A 32 9.60 1.90 4.30
N GLU A 33 9.39 1.75 2.99
CA GLU A 33 9.28 2.89 2.06
C GLU A 33 8.16 3.86 2.49
N LEU A 34 7.03 3.34 3.00
CA LEU A 34 5.95 4.19 3.53
C LEU A 34 6.33 4.88 4.83
N ALA A 35 7.09 4.21 5.69
CA ALA A 35 7.59 4.80 6.93
C ALA A 35 8.55 5.97 6.66
N GLU A 36 9.45 5.80 5.69
CA GLU A 36 10.38 6.85 5.24
C GLU A 36 9.65 8.06 4.62
N ARG A 37 8.43 7.87 4.08
CA ARG A 37 7.57 8.95 3.56
C ARG A 37 6.76 9.68 4.64
N GLY A 38 7.07 9.45 5.92
CA GLY A 38 6.49 10.16 7.05
C GLY A 38 5.27 9.47 7.69
N ILE A 39 5.01 8.20 7.37
CA ILE A 39 3.99 7.41 8.08
C ILE A 39 4.67 6.62 9.21
N GLU A 40 4.67 7.17 10.42
CA GLU A 40 5.30 6.49 11.56
C GLU A 40 4.59 5.17 11.88
N LEU A 41 5.33 4.07 11.68
CA LEU A 41 4.94 2.72 12.06
C LEU A 41 5.84 2.23 13.18
N THR A 42 5.22 1.71 14.23
CA THR A 42 5.95 0.90 15.21
C THR A 42 6.41 -0.42 14.58
N SER A 43 7.44 -1.04 15.17
CA SER A 43 7.92 -2.35 14.71
C SER A 43 6.82 -3.42 14.74
N PHE A 44 5.89 -3.32 15.69
CA PHE A 44 4.74 -4.24 15.81
C PHE A 44 3.71 -4.05 14.68
N GLU A 45 3.36 -2.79 14.37
CA GLU A 45 2.45 -2.48 13.26
C GLU A 45 3.05 -2.92 11.93
N LEU A 46 4.34 -2.67 11.71
CA LEU A 46 5.04 -3.11 10.50
C LEU A 46 5.01 -4.64 10.36
N ALA A 47 5.33 -5.38 11.43
CA ALA A 47 5.29 -6.84 11.41
C ALA A 47 3.87 -7.37 11.16
N SER A 48 2.87 -6.75 11.79
CA SER A 48 1.47 -7.15 11.64
C SER A 48 0.96 -6.90 10.22
N LEU A 49 1.28 -5.74 9.64
CA LEU A 49 0.92 -5.37 8.28
C LEU A 49 1.67 -6.21 7.24
N ALA A 50 2.93 -6.58 7.50
CA ALA A 50 3.72 -7.44 6.61
C ALA A 50 3.14 -8.86 6.48
N CYS A 51 2.40 -9.32 7.49
CA CYS A 51 1.72 -10.62 7.49
C CYS A 51 0.38 -10.62 6.71
N LEU A 52 -0.06 -9.48 6.18
CA LEU A 52 -1.28 -9.42 5.37
C LEU A 52 -1.12 -10.23 4.09
N ASP A 53 -2.14 -11.01 3.75
CA ASP A 53 -2.19 -11.81 2.53
C ASP A 53 -2.31 -10.89 1.29
N PRO A 54 -1.29 -10.84 0.41
CA PRO A 54 -1.32 -10.00 -0.78
C PRO A 54 -2.47 -10.34 -1.73
N GLN A 55 -2.94 -11.60 -1.74
CA GLN A 55 -4.06 -12.01 -2.59
C GLN A 55 -5.39 -11.44 -2.10
N LYS A 56 -5.58 -11.32 -0.78
CA LYS A 56 -6.77 -10.67 -0.20
C LYS A 56 -6.77 -9.18 -0.48
N LEU A 57 -5.61 -8.53 -0.38
CA LEU A 57 -5.45 -7.12 -0.73
C LEU A 57 -5.76 -6.87 -2.22
N GLU A 58 -5.27 -7.73 -3.10
CA GLU A 58 -5.56 -7.67 -4.54
C GLU A 58 -7.06 -7.85 -4.82
N ARG A 59 -7.71 -8.82 -4.16
CA ARG A 59 -9.17 -9.01 -4.27
C ARG A 59 -9.94 -7.79 -3.78
N PHE A 60 -9.51 -7.19 -2.68
CA PHE A 60 -10.12 -5.98 -2.13
C PHE A 60 -9.95 -4.79 -3.08
N ALA A 61 -8.74 -4.59 -3.63
CA ALA A 61 -8.47 -3.54 -4.62
C ALA A 61 -9.41 -3.66 -5.83
N ARG A 62 -9.65 -4.88 -6.33
CA ARG A 62 -10.60 -5.11 -7.44
C ARG A 62 -12.05 -4.78 -7.14
N ALA A 63 -12.43 -4.71 -5.86
CA ALA A 63 -13.76 -4.25 -5.45
C ALA A 63 -13.86 -2.72 -5.36
N ILE A 64 -12.73 -2.01 -5.41
CA ILE A 64 -12.66 -0.55 -5.45
C ILE A 64 -12.67 -0.09 -6.90
N ASP A 65 -13.46 0.94 -7.18
CA ASP A 65 -13.53 1.60 -8.50
C ASP A 65 -12.11 1.97 -8.99
N GLU A 66 -11.82 1.64 -10.25
CA GLU A 66 -10.50 1.86 -10.87
C GLU A 66 -10.04 3.31 -10.83
N ARG A 67 -10.96 4.28 -10.78
CA ARG A 67 -10.65 5.71 -10.69
C ARG A 67 -10.07 6.13 -9.34
N LEU A 68 -10.35 5.34 -8.31
CA LEU A 68 -9.77 5.53 -6.96
C LEU A 68 -8.47 4.77 -6.81
N GLN A 69 -8.17 3.82 -7.69
CA GLN A 69 -6.87 3.19 -7.73
C GLN A 69 -5.88 4.17 -8.36
N LYS A 70 -4.82 4.49 -7.62
CA LYS A 70 -3.62 5.10 -8.20
C LYS A 70 -2.95 4.04 -9.06
N ILE A 71 -3.47 3.87 -10.26
CA ILE A 71 -2.75 3.23 -11.35
C ILE A 71 -1.50 4.08 -11.50
N GLU A 72 -0.32 3.46 -11.55
CA GLU A 72 0.85 4.18 -12.04
C GLU A 72 0.52 4.60 -13.47
N LEU A 73 0.01 5.81 -13.61
CA LEU A 73 -0.12 6.48 -14.88
C LEU A 73 1.33 6.60 -15.34
N ARG A 74 1.80 5.66 -16.17
CA ARG A 74 2.98 5.90 -17.01
C ARG A 74 2.77 7.31 -17.56
N LYS A 75 3.65 8.24 -17.19
CA LYS A 75 3.66 9.62 -17.67
C LYS A 75 3.16 9.63 -19.12
N ARG A 76 1.93 10.10 -19.33
CA ARG A 76 1.43 10.38 -20.67
C ARG A 76 1.85 11.81 -20.95
N GLY A 77 2.81 11.96 -21.86
CA GLY A 77 3.20 13.25 -22.43
C GLY A 77 4.45 13.85 -21.80
N GLU A 78 5.63 13.43 -22.26
CA GLU A 78 6.66 14.41 -22.63
C GLU A 78 6.51 14.51 -24.16
N GLU A 79 5.75 15.52 -24.61
CA GLU A 79 5.71 16.00 -26.00
C GLU A 79 6.90 16.94 -26.24
#